data_AF-A0A392RFK8-F1
#
_entry.id   AF-A0A392RFK8-F1
#
_cell.length_a   1.000
_cell.length_b   1.000
_cell.length_c   1.000
_cell.angle_alpha   90.00
_cell.angle_beta   90.00
_cell.angle_gamma   90.00
#
_symmetry.space_group_name_H-M   'P 1'
#
loop_
_entity.id
_entity.type
_entity.pdbx_description
1 polymer ?
#
loop_
_entity_poly.entity_id
_entity_poly.type
_entity_poly.pdbx_seq_one_letter_code
_entity_poly.pdbx_strand_id
1 'polypeptide(L)' 'MSNEKLARKILRSLPKRFNMKVTAIEESQSTIKVDELIGSLQTFEMAINDRSEKNKSIAFVSEENL' A
#
# COMPACT_ATOMS: atom_id res chain seq x y z
N MET A 1 -21.46 -9.18 12.27
CA MET A 1 -20.01 -9.19 11.94
C MET A 1 -19.46 -7.82 12.29
N SER A 2 -18.36 -7.70 13.04
CA SER A 2 -17.72 -6.40 13.31
C SER A 2 -16.88 -5.95 12.12
N ASN A 3 -16.70 -4.64 11.95
CA ASN A 3 -15.87 -4.05 10.88
C ASN A 3 -14.42 -4.56 10.95
N GLU A 4 -13.89 -4.78 12.16
CA GLU A 4 -12.56 -5.37 12.37
C GLU A 4 -12.46 -6.83 11.85
N LYS A 5 -13.52 -7.64 12.05
CA LYS A 5 -13.57 -9.01 11.52
C LYS A 5 -13.65 -9.02 10.00
N LEU A 6 -14.32 -8.03 9.40
CA LEU A 6 -14.40 -7.87 7.96
C LEU A 6 -13.05 -7.42 7.38
N ALA A 7 -12.41 -6.41 7.97
CA ALA A 7 -11.08 -5.93 7.59
C ALA A 7 -10.05 -7.07 7.56
N ARG A 8 -10.02 -7.91 8.61
CA ARG A 8 -9.13 -9.09 8.65
C ARG A 8 -9.43 -10.12 7.57
N LYS A 9 -10.70 -10.32 7.19
CA LYS A 9 -11.05 -11.22 6.07
C LYS A 9 -10.58 -10.64 4.74
N ILE A 10 -10.73 -9.34 4.53
CA ILE A 10 -10.25 -8.64 3.34
C ILE A 10 -8.73 -8.81 3.24
N LEU A 11 -7.99 -8.47 4.30
CA LEU A 11 -6.53 -8.60 4.32
C LEU A 11 -6.05 -10.02 4.00
N ARG A 12 -6.69 -11.05 4.55
CA ARG A 12 -6.37 -12.47 4.25
C ARG A 12 -6.69 -12.89 2.82
N SER A 13 -7.60 -12.20 2.14
CA SER A 13 -7.97 -12.49 0.75
C SER A 13 -7.06 -11.81 -0.27
N LEU A 14 -6.15 -10.92 0.18
CA LEU A 14 -5.29 -10.18 -0.73
C LEU A 14 -4.18 -11.05 -1.34
N PRO A 15 -3.77 -10.77 -2.59
CA PRO A 15 -2.62 -11.44 -3.20
C PRO A 15 -1.30 -11.14 -2.46
N LYS A 16 -0.31 -12.03 -2.57
CA LYS A 16 1.01 -11.91 -1.89
C LYS A 16 1.74 -10.58 -2.11
N ARG A 17 1.48 -9.87 -3.22
CA ARG A 17 2.06 -8.54 -3.50
C ARG A 17 1.67 -7.48 -2.46
N PHE A 18 0.58 -7.71 -1.71
CA PHE A 18 0.14 -6.84 -0.63
C PHE A 18 0.73 -7.18 0.73
N ASN A 19 1.51 -8.26 0.87
CA ASN A 19 2.02 -8.73 2.17
C ASN A 19 2.71 -7.63 2.97
N MET A 20 3.58 -6.83 2.34
CA MET A 20 4.27 -5.72 3.00
C MET A 20 3.30 -4.69 3.58
N LYS A 21 2.20 -4.41 2.87
CA LYS A 21 1.15 -3.49 3.33
C LYS A 21 0.29 -4.12 4.42
N VAL A 22 -0.03 -5.41 4.31
CA VAL A 22 -0.78 -6.15 5.35
C VAL A 22 0.00 -6.16 6.66
N THR A 23 1.30 -6.47 6.63
CA THR A 23 2.17 -6.45 7.82
C THR A 23 2.17 -5.08 8.49
N ALA A 24 2.33 -4.00 7.73
CA ALA A 24 2.30 -2.65 8.31
C ALA A 24 0.96 -2.30 8.98
N ILE A 25 -0.17 -2.77 8.44
CA ILE A 25 -1.50 -2.55 9.01
C ILE A 25 -1.71 -3.40 10.27
N GLU A 26 -1.21 -4.63 10.30
CA GLU A 26 -1.28 -5.49 11.48
C GLU A 26 -0.37 -4.99 12.61
N GLU A 27 0.80 -4.43 12.28
CA GLU A 27 1.75 -3.86 13.24
C GLU A 27 1.29 -2.52 13.83
N SER A 28 0.55 -1.70 13.08
CA SER A 28 0.21 -0.34 13.52
C SER A 28 -0.82 -0.27 14.66
N GLN A 29 -1.31 -1.41 15.18
CA GLN A 29 -2.32 -1.53 16.25
C GLN A 29 -3.55 -0.62 16.05
N SER A 30 -3.77 -0.15 14.82
CA SER A 30 -4.79 0.84 14.49
C SER A 30 -6.00 0.12 13.90
N THR A 31 -7.15 0.29 14.56
CA THR A 31 -8.44 -0.13 14.02
C THR A 31 -8.82 0.77 12.85
N ILE A 32 -8.29 0.47 11.67
CA ILE A 32 -8.64 1.17 10.44
C ILE A 32 -10.09 0.83 10.05
N LYS A 33 -10.84 1.82 9.56
CA LYS A 33 -12.20 1.57 9.03
C LYS A 33 -12.11 0.80 7.71
N VAL A 34 -13.13 0.01 7.39
CA VAL A 34 -13.16 -0.80 6.16
C VAL A 34 -13.09 0.08 4.91
N ASP A 35 -13.78 1.22 4.90
CA ASP A 35 -13.76 2.15 3.76
C ASP A 35 -12.36 2.74 3.54
N GLU A 36 -11.66 3.09 4.63
CA GLU A 36 -10.31 3.60 4.59
C GLU A 36 -9.30 2.52 4.17
N LEU A 37 -9.48 1.27 4.63
CA LEU A 37 -8.70 0.12 4.18
C LEU A 37 -8.83 -0.06 2.67
N ILE A 38 -10.04 -0.03 2.14
CA ILE A 38 -10.29 -0.18 0.70
C ILE A 38 -9.59 0.94 -0.09
N GLY A 39 -9.71 2.19 0.35
CA GLY A 39 -9.01 3.31 -0.29
C GLY A 39 -7.49 3.19 -0.24
N SER A 40 -6.94 2.70 0.88
CA SER A 40 -5.50 2.46 1.04
C SER A 40 -5.00 1.37 0.10
N LEU A 41 -5.78 0.30 -0.08
CA LEU A 41 -5.45 -0.82 -0.97
C LEU A 41 -5.50 -0.39 -2.45
N GLN A 42 -6.50 0.39 -2.86
CA GLN A 42 -6.59 0.95 -4.22
C GLN A 42 -5.39 1.84 -4.53
N THR A 43 -5.05 2.76 -3.62
CA THR A 43 -3.89 3.64 -3.78
C THR A 43 -2.59 2.83 -3.89
N PHE A 44 -2.43 1.81 -3.05
CA PHE A 44 -1.26 0.94 -3.08
C PHE A 44 -1.16 0.13 -4.38
N GLU A 45 -2.28 -0.37 -4.90
CA GLU A 45 -2.33 -1.06 -6.19
C GLU A 45 -1.94 -0.13 -7.34
N MET A 46 -2.47 1.08 -7.38
CA MET A 46 -2.08 2.11 -8.36
C MET A 46 -0.59 2.43 -8.27
N ALA A 47 -0.04 2.58 -7.06
CA ALA A 47 1.38 2.86 -6.86
C ALA A 47 2.29 1.70 -7.30
N ILE A 48 1.89 0.45 -7.07
CA ILE A 48 2.62 -0.73 -7.58
C ILE A 48 2.58 -0.76 -9.11
N ASN A 49 1.40 -0.53 -9.70
CA ASN A 49 1.23 -0.56 -11.14
C ASN A 49 2.05 0.53 -11.83
N ASP A 50 2.03 1.76 -11.30
CA ASP A 50 2.81 2.89 -11.84
C ASP A 50 4.33 2.69 -11.67
N ARG A 51 4.78 2.01 -10.60
CA ARG A 51 6.20 1.62 -10.45
C ARG A 51 6.64 0.53 -11.43
N SER A 52 5.74 -0.37 -11.84
CA SER A 52 6.08 -1.41 -12.83
C SER A 52 6.36 -0.82 -14.22
N GLU A 53 5.73 0.31 -14.56
CA GLU A 53 5.98 1.05 -15.80
C GLU A 53 7.16 2.04 -15.70
N LYS A 54 7.59 2.37 -14.48
CA LYS A 54 8.64 3.37 -14.22
C LYS A 54 9.92 2.77 -13.66
N ASN A 55 10.43 1.71 -14.29
CA ASN A 55 11.89 1.50 -14.38
C ASN A 55 12.57 2.58 -15.24
N LYS A 56 12.17 3.85 -15.10
CA LYS A 56 12.86 4.99 -15.68
C LYS A 56 13.77 5.52 -14.59
N SER A 57 15.05 5.21 -14.76
CA SER A 57 16.19 5.81 -14.07
C SER A 57 15.94 7.30 -13.84
N ILE A 58 15.57 7.68 -12.61
CA ILE A 58 15.59 9.09 -12.21
C ILE A 58 17.00 9.36 -11.68
N ALA A 59 17.93 9.62 -12.59
CA ALA A 59 19.22 10.17 -12.24
C ALA A 59 18.99 11.59 -11.69
N PHE A 60 19.27 11.76 -10.40
CA PHE A 60 19.26 13.07 -9.74
C PHE A 60 20.58 13.76 -10.09
N VAL A 61 20.54 14.73 -11.01
CA VAL A 61 21.68 15.62 -11.26
C VAL A 61 21.41 16.90 -10.46
N SER A 62 22.14 17.07 -9.36
CA SER A 62 22.27 18.36 -8.68
C SER A 62 23.21 19.22 -9.52
N GLU A 63 22.70 20.27 -10.16
CA GLU A 63 23.53 21.28 -10.79
C GLU A 63 23.89 22.34 -9.75
N GLU A 64 25.07 22.19 -9.15
CA GLU A 64 25.72 23.23 -8.36
C GLU A 64 26.52 24.10 -9.33
N ASN A 65 25.92 25.21 -9.79
CA ASN A 65 26.63 26.23 -10.56
C ASN A 65 27.51 27.04 -9.61
N LEU A 66 28.82 27.05 -9.90
CA LEU A 66 29.86 27.90 -9.29
C LEU A 66 29.90 29.27 -9.96
#